data_AF-A0A8S3HZW7-F1
#
_entry.id   AF-A0A8S3HZW7-F1
#
_cell.length_a   1.000
_cell.length_b   1.000
_cell.length_c   1.000
_cell.angle_alpha   90.00
_cell.angle_beta   90.00
_cell.angle_gamma   90.00
#
_symmetry.space_group_name_H-M   'P 1'
#
loop_
_entity.id
_entity.type
_entity.pdbx_description
1 polymer ?
#
loop_
_entity_poly.entity_id
_entity_poly.type
_entity_poly.pdbx_seq_one_letter_code
_entity_poly.pdbx_strand_id
1 'polypeptide(L)'
;MDINLNGNEFEEMACIFIGNALTDNMSLKDLNISWNFIRSYATIALLRGFETNRTLTNFDISWSNLGYDGSVALRRVLIVNQILLYLNISNCNINWTSAKLISEGLEKNSTLQRINLSLNPLTTHGVHRVVQALNHKKSALTVLDIS
;
A
#
# COMPACT_ATOMS: atom_id res chain seq x y z
N MET A 1 -2.52 18.29 5.57
CA MET A 1 -3.88 17.95 6.05
C MET A 1 -3.87 16.46 6.18
N ASP A 2 -4.30 15.98 7.34
CA ASP A 2 -4.07 14.61 7.77
C ASP A 2 -5.43 14.07 8.20
N ILE A 3 -5.81 12.91 7.67
CA ILE A 3 -7.08 12.26 7.97
C ILE A 3 -6.79 10.92 8.64
N ASN A 4 -7.28 10.76 9.87
CA ASN A 4 -7.25 9.50 10.60
C ASN A 4 -8.67 8.94 10.72
N LEU A 5 -8.89 7.79 10.10
CA LEU A 5 -10.13 7.04 10.07
C LEU A 5 -9.91 5.61 10.58
N ASN A 6 -8.88 5.39 11.39
CA ASN A 6 -8.58 4.08 11.98
C ASN A 6 -9.77 3.55 12.82
N GLY A 7 -9.99 2.22 12.76
CA GLY A 7 -10.88 1.54 13.69
C GLY A 7 -12.38 1.77 13.45
N ASN A 8 -12.77 2.17 12.24
CA ASN A 8 -14.18 2.19 11.85
C ASN A 8 -14.54 0.85 11.17
N GLU A 9 -15.79 0.41 11.22
CA GLU A 9 -16.20 -0.76 10.43
C GLU A 9 -16.50 -0.29 9.01
N PHE A 10 -15.47 -0.01 8.21
CA PHE A 10 -15.68 0.42 6.83
C PHE A 10 -16.21 -0.72 5.97
N GLU A 11 -17.52 -0.66 5.75
CA GLU A 11 -18.16 -1.37 4.66
C GLU A 11 -17.60 -0.91 3.31
N GLU A 12 -17.80 -1.75 2.30
CA GLU A 12 -17.36 -1.57 0.91
C GLU A 12 -17.52 -0.15 0.37
N MET A 13 -18.69 0.45 0.63
CA MET A 13 -19.05 1.77 0.11
C MET A 13 -18.10 2.86 0.62
N ALA A 14 -17.66 2.79 1.88
CA ALA A 14 -16.75 3.77 2.44
C ALA A 14 -15.42 3.79 1.67
N CYS A 15 -14.87 2.64 1.30
CA CYS A 15 -13.63 2.56 0.51
C CYS A 15 -13.80 3.11 -0.91
N ILE A 16 -14.98 2.93 -1.52
CA ILE A 16 -15.29 3.54 -2.83
C ILE A 16 -15.35 5.06 -2.72
N PHE A 17 -16.04 5.59 -1.71
CA PHE A 17 -16.11 7.04 -1.48
C PHE A 17 -14.74 7.64 -1.20
N ILE A 18 -13.93 6.99 -0.35
CA ILE A 18 -12.56 7.45 -0.06
C ILE A 18 -11.70 7.40 -1.33
N GLY A 19 -11.77 6.32 -2.11
CA GLY A 19 -11.04 6.21 -3.38
C GLY A 19 -11.41 7.34 -4.35
N ASN A 20 -12.69 7.61 -4.53
CA ASN A 20 -13.14 8.72 -5.38
C ASN A 20 -12.65 10.07 -4.83
N ALA A 21 -12.79 10.30 -3.52
CA ALA A 21 -12.32 11.53 -2.88
C ALA A 21 -10.81 11.73 -3.04
N LEU A 22 -10.02 10.66 -2.96
CA LEU A 22 -8.56 10.71 -3.17
C LEU A 22 -8.17 11.12 -4.60
N THR A 23 -9.01 10.81 -5.59
CA THR A 23 -8.73 11.17 -6.99
C THR A 23 -8.71 12.69 -7.18
N ASP A 24 -9.65 13.39 -6.55
CA ASP A 24 -9.83 14.84 -6.69
C ASP A 24 -9.09 15.64 -5.60
N ASN A 25 -8.67 14.98 -4.51
CA ASN A 25 -8.05 15.66 -3.39
C ASN A 25 -6.62 16.13 -3.70
N MET A 26 -6.43 17.46 -3.68
CA MET A 26 -5.15 18.10 -3.98
C MET A 26 -4.38 18.59 -2.74
N SER A 27 -4.75 18.21 -1.52
CA SER A 27 -4.18 18.78 -0.28
C SER A 27 -3.82 17.77 0.81
N LEU A 28 -4.41 16.58 0.80
CA LEU A 28 -4.19 15.52 1.77
C LEU A 28 -2.77 14.97 1.64
N LYS A 29 -2.07 14.85 2.76
CA LYS A 29 -0.68 14.36 2.83
C LYS A 29 -0.59 13.02 3.55
N ASP A 30 -1.42 12.86 4.57
CA ASP A 30 -1.42 11.69 5.44
C ASP A 30 -2.83 11.11 5.52
N LEU A 31 -2.94 9.81 5.23
CA LEU A 31 -4.19 9.06 5.33
C LEU A 31 -3.95 7.77 6.10
N ASN A 32 -4.65 7.63 7.22
CA ASN A 32 -4.70 6.40 7.99
C ASN A 32 -6.11 5.83 7.96
N ILE A 33 -6.27 4.65 7.36
CA ILE A 33 -7.51 3.85 7.34
C ILE A 33 -7.26 2.44 7.88
N SER A 34 -6.25 2.26 8.71
CA SER A 34 -5.94 0.96 9.30
C SER A 34 -7.04 0.45 10.23
N TRP A 35 -7.06 -0.85 10.53
CA TRP A 35 -8.03 -1.47 11.45
C TRP A 35 -9.50 -1.30 11.03
N ASN A 36 -9.75 -1.19 9.73
CA ASN A 36 -11.12 -1.08 9.21
C ASN A 36 -11.66 -2.39 8.61
N PHE A 37 -10.96 -3.51 8.78
CA PHE A 37 -11.32 -4.83 8.23
C PHE A 37 -11.68 -4.82 6.73
N ILE A 38 -10.98 -3.96 5.97
CA ILE A 38 -11.29 -3.75 4.57
C ILE A 38 -11.05 -5.05 3.80
N ARG A 39 -12.08 -5.49 3.04
CA ARG A 39 -12.02 -6.70 2.21
C ARG A 39 -11.29 -6.42 0.89
N SER A 40 -10.81 -7.48 0.24
CA SER A 40 -9.94 -7.38 -0.95
C SER A 40 -10.52 -6.53 -2.08
N TYR A 41 -11.80 -6.65 -2.39
CA TYR A 41 -12.45 -5.86 -3.44
C TYR A 41 -12.53 -4.36 -3.10
N ALA A 42 -12.79 -4.02 -1.83
CA ALA A 42 -12.91 -2.64 -1.36
C ALA A 42 -11.53 -1.95 -1.38
N THR A 43 -10.49 -2.70 -1.05
CA THR A 43 -9.09 -2.27 -1.19
C THR A 43 -8.74 -1.89 -2.63
N ILE A 44 -9.27 -2.60 -3.64
CA ILE A 44 -9.00 -2.26 -5.05
C ILE A 44 -9.59 -0.90 -5.42
N ALA A 45 -10.82 -0.60 -5.00
CA ALA A 45 -11.47 0.69 -5.28
C ALA A 45 -10.68 1.85 -4.66
N LEU A 46 -10.25 1.66 -3.41
CA LEU A 46 -9.39 2.60 -2.70
C LEU A 46 -8.05 2.84 -3.43
N LEU A 47 -7.38 1.76 -3.82
CA LEU A 47 -6.08 1.83 -4.51
C LEU A 47 -6.18 2.48 -5.89
N ARG A 48 -7.31 2.36 -6.60
CA ARG A 48 -7.53 3.05 -7.89
C ARG A 48 -7.52 4.57 -7.72
N GLY A 49 -8.18 5.08 -6.68
CA GLY A 49 -8.14 6.51 -6.38
C GLY A 49 -6.75 6.99 -5.96
N PHE A 50 -6.04 6.14 -5.22
CA PHE A 50 -4.69 6.44 -4.78
C PHE A 50 -3.63 6.36 -5.91
N GLU A 51 -3.86 5.56 -6.96
CA GLU A 51 -2.98 5.45 -8.14
C GLU A 51 -2.72 6.81 -8.81
N THR A 52 -3.74 7.66 -8.88
CA THR A 52 -3.68 8.97 -9.53
C THR A 52 -3.47 10.13 -8.57
N ASN A 53 -3.67 9.94 -7.27
CA ASN A 53 -3.42 10.98 -6.29
C ASN A 53 -1.95 11.46 -6.35
N ARG A 54 -1.73 12.78 -6.27
CA ARG A 54 -0.41 13.41 -6.39
C ARG A 54 0.03 14.20 -5.16
N THR A 55 -0.65 14.00 -4.04
CA THR A 55 -0.43 14.80 -2.83
C THR A 55 -0.10 13.96 -1.63
N LEU A 56 -0.69 12.77 -1.52
CA LEU A 56 -0.52 11.85 -0.42
C LEU A 56 0.90 11.28 -0.39
N THR A 57 1.60 11.53 0.71
CA THR A 57 2.97 11.05 0.95
C THR A 57 3.00 9.91 1.93
N ASN A 58 1.97 9.78 2.77
CA ASN A 58 1.92 8.79 3.84
C ASN A 58 0.57 8.07 3.82
N PHE A 59 0.62 6.74 3.74
CA PHE A 59 -0.58 5.92 3.63
C PHE A 59 -0.50 4.70 4.52
N ASP A 60 -1.49 4.55 5.40
CA ASP A 60 -1.65 3.40 6.27
C ASP A 60 -2.97 2.68 5.99
N ILE A 61 -2.86 1.46 5.47
CA ILE A 61 -3.98 0.54 5.25
C ILE A 61 -3.82 -0.78 6.03
N SER A 62 -2.95 -0.79 7.03
CA SER A 62 -2.68 -1.99 7.82
C SER A 62 -3.94 -2.60 8.42
N TRP A 63 -3.91 -3.90 8.71
CA TRP A 63 -5.09 -4.64 9.18
C TRP A 63 -6.25 -4.62 8.18
N SER A 64 -5.92 -4.68 6.89
CA SER A 64 -6.86 -4.80 5.77
C SER A 64 -6.49 -5.98 4.89
N ASN A 65 -7.46 -6.78 4.45
CA ASN A 65 -7.17 -7.90 3.56
C ASN A 65 -6.97 -7.40 2.12
N LEU A 66 -5.73 -7.33 1.64
CA LEU A 66 -5.46 -6.99 0.23
C LEU A 66 -5.81 -8.17 -0.68
N GLY A 67 -5.47 -9.39 -0.25
CA GLY A 67 -5.50 -10.58 -1.10
C GLY A 67 -4.61 -10.43 -2.34
N TYR A 68 -4.74 -11.37 -3.27
CA TYR A 68 -3.95 -11.37 -4.51
C TYR A 68 -4.31 -10.18 -5.41
N ASP A 69 -5.60 -9.93 -5.65
CA ASP A 69 -6.06 -8.86 -6.55
C ASP A 69 -5.74 -7.46 -6.02
N GLY A 70 -5.86 -7.25 -4.70
CA GLY A 70 -5.41 -6.00 -4.07
C GLY A 70 -3.90 -5.81 -4.20
N SER A 71 -3.11 -6.90 -4.18
CA SER A 71 -1.66 -6.84 -4.43
C SER A 71 -1.33 -6.50 -5.89
N VAL A 72 -2.13 -6.97 -6.85
CA VAL A 72 -2.01 -6.56 -8.26
C VAL A 72 -2.30 -5.07 -8.42
N ALA A 73 -3.35 -4.55 -7.76
CA ALA A 73 -3.65 -3.14 -7.75
C ALA A 73 -2.54 -2.32 -7.10
N LEU A 74 -2.03 -2.78 -5.95
CA LEU A 74 -0.93 -2.12 -5.24
C LEU A 74 0.35 -2.06 -6.06
N ARG A 75 0.68 -3.13 -6.81
CA ARG A 75 1.79 -3.10 -7.77
C ARG A 75 1.64 -1.96 -8.77
N ARG A 76 0.43 -1.75 -9.34
CA ARG A 76 0.18 -0.65 -10.30
C ARG A 76 0.35 0.70 -9.62
N VAL A 77 -0.16 0.86 -8.40
CA VAL A 77 0.05 2.06 -7.59
C VAL A 77 1.54 2.34 -7.38
N LEU A 78 2.34 1.35 -6.97
CA LEU A 78 3.77 1.53 -6.76
C LEU A 78 4.51 1.90 -8.05
N ILE A 79 4.05 1.44 -9.22
CA ILE A 79 4.66 1.82 -10.52
C ILE A 79 4.29 3.27 -10.89
N VAL A 80 3.03 3.65 -10.71
CA VAL A 80 2.49 4.93 -11.21
C VAL A 80 2.67 6.07 -10.21
N ASN A 81 2.47 5.82 -8.92
CA ASN A 81 2.57 6.80 -7.86
C ASN A 81 4.04 6.93 -7.43
N GLN A 82 4.69 7.98 -7.95
CA GLN A 82 6.07 8.35 -7.64
C GLN A 82 6.11 9.54 -6.66
N ILE A 83 5.22 9.53 -5.66
CA ILE A 83 5.11 10.61 -4.66
C ILE A 83 5.04 10.04 -3.24
N LEU A 84 4.42 8.87 -3.07
CA LEU A 84 4.34 8.20 -1.79
C LEU A 84 5.74 7.98 -1.21
N LEU A 85 5.92 8.36 0.06
CA LEU A 85 7.16 8.23 0.83
C LEU A 85 7.05 7.13 1.89
N TYR A 86 5.86 6.94 2.48
CA TYR A 86 5.60 5.93 3.49
C TYR A 86 4.35 5.10 3.18
N LEU A 87 4.48 3.78 3.23
CA LEU A 87 3.38 2.82 3.08
C LEU A 87 3.37 1.82 4.24
N ASN A 88 2.25 1.74 4.96
CA ASN A 88 2.00 0.68 5.92
C ASN A 88 0.94 -0.29 5.41
N ILE A 89 1.38 -1.53 5.18
CA ILE A 89 0.57 -2.68 4.76
C ILE A 89 0.86 -3.88 5.68
N SER A 90 1.10 -3.60 6.97
CA SER A 90 1.24 -4.63 7.98
C SER A 90 -0.09 -5.35 8.24
N ASN A 91 -0.01 -6.65 8.51
CA ASN A 91 -1.17 -7.53 8.67
C ASN A 91 -2.22 -7.40 7.54
N CYS A 92 -1.75 -7.51 6.30
CA CYS A 92 -2.56 -7.32 5.10
C CYS A 92 -2.83 -8.61 4.30
N ASN A 93 -2.56 -9.77 4.90
CA ASN A 93 -2.63 -11.08 4.26
C ASN A 93 -1.74 -11.20 3.00
N ILE A 94 -0.53 -10.66 3.08
CA ILE A 94 0.46 -10.68 2.00
C ILE A 94 1.28 -11.98 2.09
N ASN A 95 0.98 -12.93 1.21
CA ASN A 95 1.76 -14.16 1.06
C ASN A 95 2.90 -13.97 0.05
N TRP A 96 3.62 -15.05 -0.29
CA TRP A 96 4.77 -14.98 -1.20
C TRP A 96 4.43 -14.57 -2.64
N THR A 97 3.23 -14.88 -3.17
CA THR A 97 2.83 -14.46 -4.52
C THR A 97 2.50 -12.97 -4.55
N SER A 98 1.81 -12.48 -3.53
CA SER A 98 1.59 -11.04 -3.31
C SER A 98 2.89 -10.28 -3.09
N ALA A 99 3.82 -10.82 -2.30
CA ALA A 99 5.13 -10.22 -2.06
C ALA A 99 5.94 -10.07 -3.36
N LYS A 100 5.86 -11.04 -4.28
CA LYS A 100 6.46 -10.93 -5.61
C LYS A 100 5.89 -9.73 -6.38
N LEU A 101 4.57 -9.56 -6.40
CA LEU A 101 3.92 -8.44 -7.08
C LEU A 101 4.33 -7.09 -6.48
N ILE A 102 4.38 -7.00 -5.16
CA ILE A 102 4.83 -5.79 -4.45
C ILE A 102 6.28 -5.49 -4.82
N SER A 103 7.15 -6.50 -4.85
CA SER A 103 8.55 -6.37 -5.24
C SER A 103 8.72 -5.82 -6.66
N GLU A 104 7.95 -6.34 -7.64
CA GLU A 104 7.94 -5.83 -9.02
C GLU A 104 7.54 -4.34 -9.09
N GLY A 105 6.63 -3.90 -8.21
CA GLY A 105 6.24 -2.50 -8.10
C GLY A 105 7.35 -1.64 -7.48
N LEU A 106 7.95 -2.11 -6.39
CA LEU A 106 9.06 -1.44 -5.70
C LEU A 106 10.27 -1.23 -6.61
N GLU A 107 10.61 -2.21 -7.46
CA GLU A 107 11.71 -2.08 -8.43
C GLU A 107 11.52 -0.90 -9.40
N LYS A 108 10.28 -0.48 -9.64
CA LYS A 108 9.92 0.65 -10.52
C LYS A 108 9.62 1.93 -9.75
N ASN A 109 9.57 1.87 -8.42
CA ASN A 109 9.31 3.02 -7.58
C ASN A 109 10.64 3.67 -7.15
N SER A 110 10.75 4.98 -7.35
CA SER A 110 11.95 5.75 -6.99
C SER A 110 11.71 6.80 -5.92
N THR A 111 10.57 6.75 -5.22
CA THR A 111 10.20 7.75 -4.19
C THR A 111 9.87 7.16 -2.83
N LEU A 112 9.35 5.93 -2.78
CA LEU A 112 8.98 5.28 -1.54
C LEU A 112 10.23 5.03 -0.70
N GLN A 113 10.25 5.61 0.50
CA GLN A 113 11.38 5.56 1.41
C GLN A 113 11.20 4.50 2.49
N ARG A 114 9.95 4.26 2.89
CA ARG A 114 9.63 3.41 4.03
C ARG A 114 8.43 2.53 3.72
N ILE A 115 8.58 1.22 3.91
CA ILE A 115 7.48 0.26 3.77
C ILE A 115 7.42 -0.65 5.00
N ASN A 116 6.22 -0.83 5.54
CA ASN A 116 5.95 -1.78 6.60
C ASN A 116 5.11 -2.95 6.07
N LEU A 117 5.70 -4.14 6.11
CA LEU A 117 5.16 -5.43 5.70
C LEU A 117 5.05 -6.41 6.89
N SER A 118 5.25 -5.95 8.12
CA SER A 118 5.19 -6.79 9.32
C SER A 118 3.84 -7.50 9.49
N LEU A 119 3.81 -8.57 10.29
CA LEU A 119 2.60 -9.34 10.59
C LEU A 119 1.92 -9.93 9.35
N ASN A 120 2.64 -10.11 8.24
CA ASN A 120 2.15 -10.79 7.05
C ASN A 120 2.70 -12.23 6.99
N PRO A 121 1.97 -13.17 6.37
CA PRO A 121 2.41 -14.55 6.20
C PRO A 121 3.49 -14.69 5.09
N LEU A 122 4.58 -13.92 5.22
CA LEU A 122 5.71 -13.94 4.31
C LEU A 122 6.56 -15.19 4.57
N THR A 123 6.68 -16.03 3.55
CA THR A 123 7.66 -17.11 3.57
C THR A 123 9.06 -16.57 3.28
N THR A 124 10.10 -17.36 3.52
CA THR A 124 11.49 -17.02 3.15
C THR A 124 11.62 -16.58 1.69
N HIS A 125 10.83 -17.18 0.78
CA HIS A 125 10.78 -16.80 -0.62
C HIS A 125 10.22 -15.39 -0.81
N GLY A 126 9.15 -15.04 -0.08
CA GLY A 126 8.57 -13.70 -0.10
C GLY A 126 9.55 -12.64 0.40
N VAL A 127 10.21 -12.92 1.53
CA VAL A 127 11.24 -12.03 2.09
C VAL A 127 12.39 -11.80 1.10
N HIS A 128 12.91 -12.87 0.49
CA HIS A 128 13.99 -12.75 -0.50
C HIS A 128 13.59 -11.85 -1.68
N ARG A 129 12.34 -11.93 -2.17
CA ARG A 129 11.86 -11.08 -3.26
C ARG A 129 11.84 -9.61 -2.88
N VAL A 130 11.30 -9.28 -1.71
CA VAL A 130 11.19 -7.90 -1.25
C VAL A 130 12.59 -7.30 -1.02
N VAL A 131 13.50 -8.06 -0.39
CA VAL A 131 14.89 -7.63 -0.19
C VAL A 131 15.62 -7.45 -1.52
N GLN A 132 15.40 -8.34 -2.49
CA GLN A 132 16.00 -8.22 -3.82
C GLN A 132 15.58 -6.93 -4.53
N ALA A 133 14.32 -6.50 -4.40
CA ALA A 133 13.84 -5.25 -4.98
C ALA A 133 14.58 -4.02 -4.44
N LEU A 134 15.11 -4.09 -3.20
CA LEU A 134 15.87 -2.98 -2.59
C LEU A 134 17.21 -2.72 -3.27
N ASN A 135 17.82 -3.77 -3.84
CA ASN A 135 19.09 -3.67 -4.53
C ASN A 135 18.95 -3.03 -5.93
N HIS A 136 17.73 -2.68 -6.35
CA HIS A 136 17.53 -2.00 -7.61
C HIS A 136 18.05 -0.56 -7.54
N LYS A 137 18.86 -0.15 -8.54
CA LYS A 137 19.61 1.13 -8.53
C LYS A 137 18.76 2.39 -8.31
N LYS A 138 17.46 2.31 -8.60
CA LYS A 138 16.52 3.43 -8.49
C LYS A 138 15.71 3.43 -7.20
N SER A 139 15.86 2.41 -6.35
CA SER A 139 15.14 2.32 -5.09
C SER A 139 15.48 3.50 -4.19
N ALA A 140 14.46 4.18 -3.67
CA ALA A 140 14.61 5.17 -2.60
C ALA A 140 14.38 4.56 -1.21
N LEU A 141 14.12 3.25 -1.12
CA LEU A 141 13.75 2.61 0.13
C LEU A 141 14.94 2.55 1.09
N THR A 142 14.75 3.11 2.28
CA THR A 142 15.73 3.14 3.37
C THR A 142 15.27 2.32 4.57
N VAL A 143 13.96 2.07 4.70
CA VAL A 143 13.38 1.30 5.81
C VAL A 143 12.41 0.24 5.27
N LEU A 144 12.69 -1.01 5.60
CA LEU A 144 11.83 -2.16 5.36
C LEU A 144 11.57 -2.84 6.72
N ASP A 145 10.30 -2.94 7.10
CA ASP A 145 9.88 -3.74 8.25
C ASP A 145 9.14 -4.99 7.76
N ILE A 146 9.57 -6.17 8.21
CA ILE A 146 9.03 -7.50 7.85
C ILE A 146 8.84 -8.38 9.09
N SER A 147 8.82 -7.76 10.28
CA SER A 147 8.74 -8.45 11.57
C SER A 147 7.45 -9.24 11.79
#